data_AF-A0A831R942-F1
#
_entry.id   AF-A0A831R942-F1
#
_cell.length_a   1.000
_cell.length_b   1.000
_cell.length_c   1.000
_cell.angle_alpha   90.00
_cell.angle_beta   90.00
_cell.angle_gamma   90.00
#
_symmetry.space_group_name_H-M   'P 1'
#
loop_
_entity.id
_entity.type
_entity.pdbx_description
1 polymer ?
#
loop_
_entity_poly.entity_id
_entity_poly.type
_entity_poly.pdbx_seq_one_letter_code
_entity_poly.pdbx_strand_id
1 'polypeptide(L)' 'MMPKILLIEDDPLLIDIYTTKFKEYDFEVQVEDDGERVIEQVKKFKPDLMVLDIVLPHMAGIFFGKSRVTRSFAKQKL' A
#
# COMPACT_ATOMS: atom_id res chain seq x y z
N MET A 1 15.14 1.73 13.56
CA MET A 1 14.72 2.21 12.22
C MET A 1 13.21 2.14 12.18
N MET A 2 12.55 3.14 11.61
CA MET A 2 11.09 3.14 11.43
C MET A 2 10.74 2.13 10.33
N PRO A 3 9.78 1.20 10.55
CA PRO A 3 9.36 0.29 9.50
C PRO A 3 8.66 1.07 8.36
N LYS A 4 8.86 0.62 7.12
CA LYS A 4 8.42 1.31 5.91
C LYS A 4 7.19 0.64 5.30
N ILE A 5 6.15 1.42 5.02
CA ILE A 5 4.93 0.99 4.35
C ILE A 5 4.81 1.69 2.99
N LEU A 6 4.61 0.90 1.93
CA LEU A 6 4.16 1.40 0.63
C LEU A 6 2.65 1.17 0.52
N LEU A 7 1.87 2.23 0.50
CA LEU A 7 0.42 2.22 0.30
C LEU A 7 0.10 2.48 -1.17
N ILE A 8 -0.68 1.60 -1.79
CA ILE A 8 -1.17 1.75 -3.15
C ILE A 8 -2.69 1.92 -3.11
N GLU A 9 -3.16 3.14 -3.36
CA GLU A 9 -4.55 3.59 -3.16
C GLU A 9 -4.77 4.87 -3.99
N ASP A 10 -5.93 4.99 -4.65
CA ASP A 10 -6.28 6.15 -5.49
C ASP A 10 -7.33 7.06 -4.85
N ASP A 11 -8.02 6.62 -3.79
CA ASP A 11 -8.96 7.46 -3.03
C ASP A 11 -8.23 8.37 -2.03
N PRO A 12 -8.23 9.71 -2.22
CA PRO A 12 -7.55 10.66 -1.34
C PRO A 12 -8.01 10.61 0.13
N LEU A 13 -9.28 10.27 0.37
CA LEU A 13 -9.82 10.15 1.72
C LEU A 13 -9.21 8.92 2.43
N LEU A 14 -9.12 7.79 1.73
CA LEU A 14 -8.51 6.58 2.28
C LEU A 14 -7.01 6.75 2.50
N ILE A 15 -6.32 7.41 1.56
CA ILE A 15 -4.91 7.76 1.70
C ILE A 15 -4.68 8.53 3.01
N ASP A 16 -5.48 9.57 3.28
CA ASP A 16 -5.33 10.40 4.48
C ASP A 16 -5.58 9.60 5.76
N ILE A 17 -6.65 8.80 5.79
CA ILE A 17 -7.00 7.94 6.93
C ILE A 17 -5.86 6.95 7.22
N TYR A 18 -5.39 6.22 6.21
CA TYR A 18 -4.35 5.20 6.39
C TYR A 18 -3.00 5.81 6.75
N THR A 19 -2.60 6.88 6.06
CA THR A 19 -1.34 7.57 6.32
C THR A 19 -1.30 8.14 7.74
N THR A 20 -2.39 8.74 8.19
CA THR A 20 -2.51 9.24 9.58
C THR A 20 -2.38 8.10 10.58
N LYS A 21 -3.13 7.00 10.39
CA LYS A 21 -3.08 5.84 11.28
C LYS A 21 -1.70 5.20 11.33
N PHE A 22 -1.05 4.99 10.20
CA PHE A 22 0.30 4.39 10.18
C PHE A 22 1.36 5.29 10.79
N LYS A 23 1.29 6.61 10.56
CA LYS A 23 2.20 7.56 11.21
C LYS A 23 2.03 7.61 12.73
N GLU A 24 0.80 7.44 13.26
CA GLU A 24 0.55 7.29 14.70
C GLU A 24 1.26 6.08 15.33
N TYR A 25 1.60 5.06 14.53
CA TYR A 25 2.34 3.86 14.95
C TYR A 25 3.82 3.87 14.53
N ASP A 26 4.40 5.06 14.28
CA ASP A 26 5.81 5.24 13.94
C ASP A 26 6.27 4.53 12.64
N PHE A 27 5.38 4.39 11.66
CA PHE A 27 5.74 3.93 10.31
C PHE A 27 6.13 5.10 9.40
N GLU A 28 7.13 4.85 8.54
CA GLU A 28 7.40 5.68 7.38
C GLU A 28 6.48 5.23 6.24
N VAL A 29 5.62 6.12 5.74
CA VAL A 29 4.60 5.79 4.74
C VAL A 29 4.89 6.52 3.44
N GLN A 30 5.00 5.76 2.34
CA GLN A 30 4.98 6.28 0.97
C GLN A 30 3.70 5.82 0.28
N VAL A 31 3.09 6.70 -0.51
CA VAL A 31 1.83 6.46 -1.21
C VAL A 31 2.08 6.48 -2.71
N GLU A 32 1.47 5.56 -3.44
CA GLU A 32 1.41 5.55 -4.90
C GLU A 32 -0.04 5.34 -5.34
N ASP A 33 -0.51 6.16 -6.28
CA ASP A 33 -1.85 6.05 -6.88
C ASP A 33 -1.83 5.23 -8.19
N ASP A 34 -0.64 4.91 -8.69
CA ASP A 34 -0.42 4.23 -9.96
C ASP A 34 0.24 2.86 -9.75
N GLY A 35 -0.53 1.82 -10.06
CA GLY A 35 -0.09 0.43 -9.97
C GLY A 35 1.12 0.07 -10.85
N GLU A 36 1.33 0.77 -11.97
CA GLU A 36 2.46 0.51 -12.87
C GLU A 36 3.79 0.96 -12.26
N ARG A 37 3.76 1.95 -11.35
CA ARG A 37 4.95 2.50 -10.68
C ARG A 37 5.39 1.69 -9.46
N VAL A 38 4.54 0.78 -8.98
CA VAL A 38 4.77 0.02 -7.74
C VAL A 38 6.09 -0.75 -7.78
N ILE A 39 6.43 -1.39 -8.90
CA ILE A 39 7.68 -2.17 -9.01
C ILE A 39 8.92 -1.28 -8.87
N GLU A 40 8.89 -0.09 -9.47
CA GLU A 40 9.99 0.86 -9.35
C GLU A 40 10.11 1.37 -7.91
N GLN A 41 8.97 1.66 -7.27
CA GLN A 41 8.94 2.20 -5.92
C GLN A 41 9.34 1.19 -4.87
N VAL A 42 8.96 -0.08 -5.00
CA VAL A 42 9.45 -1.15 -4.12
C VAL A 42 10.97 -1.24 -4.15
N LYS A 43 11.60 -1.08 -5.32
CA LYS A 43 13.08 -1.13 -5.45
C LYS A 43 13.75 0.09 -4.82
N LYS A 44 13.17 1.28 -4.95
CA LYS A 44 13.71 2.53 -4.42
C LYS A 44 13.49 2.67 -2.92
N PHE A 45 12.24 2.53 -2.50
CA PHE A 45 11.79 2.76 -1.13
C PHE A 45 12.12 1.59 -0.20
N LYS A 46 12.17 0.36 -0.73
CA LYS A 46 12.41 -0.89 0.02
C LYS A 46 11.46 -1.03 1.23
N PRO A 47 10.13 -1.04 0.99
CA PRO A 47 9.16 -1.17 2.06
C PRO A 47 9.30 -2.52 2.79
N ASP A 48 9.02 -2.53 4.09
CA ASP A 48 8.87 -3.74 4.89
C ASP A 48 7.48 -4.38 4.70
N LEU A 49 6.49 -3.56 4.33
CA LEU A 49 5.11 -3.97 4.06
C LEU A 49 4.52 -3.16 2.89
N MET A 50 3.75 -3.83 2.05
CA MET A 50 2.92 -3.18 1.03
C MET A 50 1.44 -3.37 1.34
N VAL A 51 0.66 -2.31 1.19
CA VAL A 51 -0.80 -2.31 1.34
C VAL A 51 -1.39 -1.92 -0.02
N LEU A 52 -2.18 -2.80 -0.62
CA LEU A 52 -2.73 -2.62 -1.96
C LEU A 52 -4.27 -2.65 -1.86
N ASP A 53 -4.95 -1.61 -2.37
CA ASP A 53 -6.40 -1.71 -2.56
C ASP A 53 -6.71 -2.76 -3.65
N ILE A 54 -7.70 -3.60 -3.37
CA ILE A 54 -8.18 -4.66 -4.27
C ILE A 54 -8.94 -4.03 -5.45
N VAL A 55 -9.52 -2.85 -5.24
CA VAL A 55 -10.32 -2.12 -6.22
C VAL A 55 -9.56 -0.91 -6.74
N LEU A 56 -8.37 -1.13 -7.31
CA LEU A 56 -7.73 -0.12 -8.15
C LEU A 56 -8.17 -0.31 -9.61
N PRO A 57 -8.66 0.74 -10.29
CA PRO A 57 -8.82 0.68 -11.74
C PRO A 57 -7.44 0.36 -12.36
N HIS A 58 -7.41 -0.59 -13.30
CA HIS A 58 -6.20 -1.01 -14.04
C HIS A 58 -5.17 -1.91 -13.31
N MET A 59 -5.39 -2.33 -12.05
CA MET A 59 -4.58 -3.38 -11.42
C MET A 59 -5.41 -4.43 -10.68
N ALA A 60 -5.31 -5.69 -11.12
CA ALA A 60 -5.82 -6.81 -10.34
C ALA A 60 -4.87 -7.05 -9.15
N GLY A 61 -5.33 -6.78 -7.91
CA GLY A 61 -4.56 -6.84 -6.66
C GLY A 61 -3.89 -8.18 -6.29
N ILE A 62 -3.92 -9.16 -7.20
CA ILE A 62 -3.43 -10.53 -7.04
C ILE A 62 -2.02 -10.70 -7.64
N PHE A 63 -1.48 -9.72 -8.40
CA PHE A 63 -0.26 -9.94 -9.18
C PHE A 63 1.07 -9.89 -8.39
N PHE A 64 1.10 -9.40 -7.14
CA PHE A 64 2.35 -9.31 -6.36
C PHE A 64 2.68 -10.62 -5.62
N GLY A 65 2.96 -11.66 -6.42
CA GLY A 65 3.57 -12.89 -5.97
C GLY A 65 5.08 -12.73 -5.76
N LYS A 66 5.54 -13.15 -4.58
CA LYS A 66 6.93 -13.44 -4.17
C LYS A 66 7.77 -12.30 -3.54
N SER A 67 7.24 -11.68 -2.48
CA SER A 67 8.05 -11.35 -1.29
C SER A 67 7.14 -11.00 -0.12
N ARG A 68 6.93 -11.98 0.77
CA ARG A 68 6.42 -11.95 2.16
C ARG A 68 5.41 -10.86 2.56
N VAL A 69 4.27 -11.38 3.07
CA VAL A 69 3.14 -10.76 3.80
C VAL A 69 2.25 -9.84 2.98
N THR A 70 1.36 -10.47 2.21
CA THR A 70 0.09 -9.86 1.78
C THR A 70 -0.99 -10.20 2.80
N ARG A 71 -1.39 -9.23 3.64
CA ARG A 71 -2.73 -9.27 4.27
C ARG A 71 -3.64 -8.38 3.41
N SER A 72 -4.37 -9.04 2.51
CA SER A 72 -5.46 -8.43 1.76
C SER A 72 -6.61 -8.12 2.71
N PHE A 73 -6.89 -6.84 2.97
CA PHE A 73 -8.10 -6.44 3.68
C PHE A 73 -9.20 -6.24 2.65
N ALA A 74 -10.08 -7.23 2.48
CA ALA A 74 -11.28 -7.05 1.69
C ALA A 74 -12.21 -6.07 2.42
N LYS A 75 -12.67 -5.03 1.73
CA LYS A 75 -13.74 -4.12 2.19
C LYS A 75 -14.93 -5.00 2.60
N GLN A 76 -15.13 -5.22 3.90
CA GLN A 76 -16.35 -5.83 4.40
C GLN A 76 -17.43 -4.76 4.23
N LYS A 77 -18.27 -4.96 3.22
CA LYS A 77 -19.47 -4.14 2.96
C LYS A 77 -20.22 -3.98 4.29
N LEU A 78 -20.39 -2.73 4.71
CA LEU A 78 -21.44 -2.35 5.66
C LEU A 78 -22.80 -2.82 5.11
#